data_AF-A0A975JBC6-F1
#
_entry.id   AF-A0A975JBC6-F1
#
_cell.length_a   1.000
_cell.length_b   1.000
_cell.length_c   1.000
_cell.angle_alpha   90.00
_cell.angle_beta   90.00
_cell.angle_gamma   90.00
#
_symmetry.space_group_name_H-M   'P 1'
#
loop_
_entity.id
_entity.type
_entity.pdbx_description
1 polymer ?
#
loop_
_entity_poly.entity_id
_entity_poly.type
_entity_poly.pdbx_seq_one_letter_code
_entity_poly.pdbx_strand_id
1 'polypeptide(L)'
;MRFPALATLALLGLASTALADPTVYGTGSEPFYFDTSGATPDQRDAIERNSTQKYFGAVYIEPGGTAWGSYTGANTLYDAAALARMICLSHAQSDTCVPALFVAPPELGTGSPPRDSLGHGAAQKYRTYQGRNDGWRAFAVSGNHAFGWATRKETAAQAVESALTYCHQSSLKSLLDLPQRVREEARLSGHYDCRIADLDPPAALDPS
;
A
#
# COMPACT_ATOMS: atom_id res chain seq x y z
N MET A 1 -52.77 30.64 20.23
CA MET A 1 -51.37 31.12 20.30
C MET A 1 -50.56 30.32 19.30
N ARG A 2 -50.04 30.94 18.24
CA ARG A 2 -49.27 30.28 17.18
C ARG A 2 -47.81 30.68 17.33
N PHE A 3 -46.92 29.72 17.55
CA PHE A 3 -45.47 29.94 17.56
C PHE A 3 -44.91 29.68 16.14
N PRO A 4 -44.15 30.62 15.55
CA PRO A 4 -43.44 30.35 14.30
C PRO A 4 -42.20 29.50 14.60
N ALA A 5 -42.10 28.34 13.98
CA ALA A 5 -40.89 27.52 13.99
C ALA A 5 -39.85 28.17 13.06
N LEU A 6 -38.82 28.79 13.64
CA LEU A 6 -37.62 29.18 12.90
C LEU A 6 -36.84 27.91 12.54
N ALA A 7 -36.84 27.57 11.24
CA ALA A 7 -35.94 26.57 10.69
C ALA A 7 -34.56 27.20 10.48
N THR A 8 -33.64 26.94 11.42
CA THR A 8 -32.23 27.32 11.29
C THR A 8 -31.57 26.40 10.28
N LEU A 9 -31.37 26.89 9.05
CA LEU A 9 -30.62 26.19 8.01
C LEU A 9 -29.11 26.26 8.39
N ALA A 10 -28.60 25.21 9.04
CA ALA A 10 -27.18 25.08 9.29
C ALA A 10 -26.46 24.81 7.96
N LEU A 11 -25.81 25.84 7.39
CA LEU A 11 -24.80 25.64 6.35
C LEU A 11 -23.63 24.86 6.94
N LEU A 12 -23.69 23.54 6.83
CA LEU A 12 -22.52 22.68 6.95
C LEU A 12 -21.60 22.98 5.77
N GLY A 13 -20.66 23.90 5.97
CA GLY A 13 -19.55 24.09 5.05
C GLY A 13 -18.80 22.77 4.91
N LEU A 14 -18.96 22.11 3.76
CA LEU A 14 -18.13 20.98 3.36
C LEU A 14 -16.72 21.51 3.17
N ALA A 15 -15.91 21.46 4.22
CA ALA A 15 -14.49 21.67 4.10
C ALA A 15 -13.95 20.56 3.20
N SER A 16 -13.60 20.91 1.97
CA SER A 16 -12.84 20.04 1.09
C SER A 16 -11.50 19.78 1.77
N THR A 17 -11.39 18.65 2.45
CA THR A 17 -10.10 18.17 2.93
C THR A 17 -9.29 17.79 1.70
N ALA A 18 -8.37 18.66 1.29
CA ALA A 18 -7.34 18.28 0.35
C ALA A 18 -6.63 17.04 0.93
N LEU A 19 -6.63 15.95 0.18
CA LEU A 19 -5.85 14.78 0.54
C LEU A 19 -4.38 15.20 0.45
N ALA A 20 -3.59 14.88 1.47
CA ALA A 20 -2.16 15.09 1.40
C ALA A 20 -1.60 14.21 0.27
N ASP A 21 -0.68 14.77 -0.51
CA ASP A 21 0.04 14.00 -1.54
C ASP A 21 0.65 12.73 -0.93
N PRO A 22 0.51 11.57 -1.58
CA PRO A 22 1.11 10.35 -1.08
C PRO A 22 2.65 10.48 -1.08
N THR A 23 3.29 9.89 -0.08
CA THR A 23 4.75 9.95 0.05
C THR A 23 5.41 9.09 -1.03
N VAL A 24 6.19 9.73 -1.91
CA VAL A 24 6.96 9.10 -2.99
C VAL A 24 8.44 9.13 -2.68
N TYR A 25 9.06 7.95 -2.55
CA TYR A 25 10.50 7.82 -2.30
C TYR A 25 11.33 7.71 -3.58
N GLY A 26 12.66 7.81 -3.45
CA GLY A 26 13.62 7.57 -4.54
C GLY A 26 13.57 6.15 -5.10
N THR A 27 14.47 5.76 -6.01
CA THR A 27 14.50 4.39 -6.58
C THR A 27 15.38 3.41 -5.81
N GLY A 28 16.13 3.91 -4.83
CA GLY A 28 17.01 3.15 -3.95
C GLY A 28 16.24 2.36 -2.90
N SER A 29 16.83 1.26 -2.44
CA SER A 29 16.35 0.46 -1.31
C SER A 29 17.54 0.05 -0.45
N GLU A 30 17.30 -0.08 0.85
CA GLU A 30 18.28 -0.49 1.83
C GLU A 30 17.71 -1.67 2.66
N PRO A 31 18.49 -2.75 2.84
CA PRO A 31 18.11 -3.85 3.71
C PRO A 31 18.44 -3.55 5.18
N PHE A 32 17.48 -3.80 6.06
CA PHE A 32 17.61 -3.74 7.51
C PHE A 32 17.53 -5.17 8.05
N TYR A 33 18.69 -5.71 8.46
CA TYR A 33 18.80 -7.06 8.99
C TYR A 33 18.51 -7.10 10.48
N PHE A 34 17.80 -8.15 10.90
CA PHE A 34 17.55 -8.46 12.30
C PHE A 34 18.42 -9.63 12.75
N ASP A 35 18.44 -9.91 14.06
CA ASP A 35 19.12 -11.09 14.57
C ASP A 35 18.49 -12.35 13.98
N THR A 36 19.30 -13.09 13.25
CA THR A 36 18.94 -14.36 12.59
C THR A 36 19.80 -15.51 13.10
N SER A 37 20.33 -15.36 14.31
CA SER A 37 20.98 -16.45 15.02
C SER A 37 20.01 -17.65 15.10
N GLY A 38 20.46 -18.80 14.58
CA GLY A 38 19.63 -20.01 14.48
C GLY A 38 18.78 -20.13 13.21
N ALA A 39 18.88 -19.20 12.25
CA ALA A 39 18.24 -19.38 10.95
C ALA A 39 18.78 -20.64 10.24
N THR A 40 17.92 -21.34 9.51
CA THR A 40 18.32 -22.47 8.66
C THR A 40 18.99 -21.99 7.37
N PRO A 41 19.67 -22.86 6.61
CA PRO A 41 20.19 -22.51 5.28
C PRO A 41 19.12 -21.91 4.37
N ASP A 42 17.96 -22.55 4.24
CA ASP A 42 16.86 -22.08 3.38
C ASP A 42 16.34 -20.70 3.80
N GLN A 43 16.26 -20.43 5.10
CA GLN A 43 15.89 -19.11 5.65
C GLN A 43 16.92 -18.04 5.31
N ARG A 44 18.22 -18.34 5.45
CA ARG A 44 19.31 -17.42 5.04
C ARG A 44 19.26 -17.12 3.55
N ASP A 45 19.06 -18.13 2.73
CA ASP A 45 18.94 -17.94 1.28
C ASP A 45 17.71 -17.08 0.93
N ALA A 46 16.60 -17.26 1.64
CA ALA A 46 15.42 -16.42 1.48
C ALA A 46 15.69 -14.96 1.87
N ILE A 47 16.41 -14.71 2.97
CA ILE A 47 16.83 -13.38 3.39
C ILE A 47 17.72 -12.74 2.32
N GLU A 48 18.75 -13.44 1.85
CA GLU A 48 19.67 -12.93 0.83
C GLU A 48 18.95 -12.57 -0.48
N ARG A 49 18.12 -13.48 -1.00
CA ARG A 49 17.33 -13.22 -2.23
C ARG A 49 16.41 -12.02 -2.11
N ASN A 50 15.85 -11.78 -0.93
CA ASN A 50 14.93 -10.67 -0.69
C ASN A 50 15.66 -9.35 -0.37
N SER A 51 16.92 -9.38 0.04
CA SER A 51 17.70 -8.18 0.41
C SER A 51 17.95 -7.21 -0.77
N THR A 52 17.89 -7.71 -1.99
CA THR A 52 18.13 -6.93 -3.22
C THR A 52 16.86 -6.38 -3.86
N GLN A 53 15.71 -6.64 -3.25
CA GLN A 53 14.41 -6.27 -3.80
C GLN A 53 14.17 -4.75 -3.69
N LYS A 54 13.22 -4.26 -4.47
CA LYS A 54 12.73 -2.89 -4.34
C LYS A 54 11.79 -2.78 -3.14
N TYR A 55 11.74 -1.60 -2.53
CA TYR A 55 10.86 -1.35 -1.39
C TYR A 55 9.36 -1.38 -1.80
N PHE A 56 8.44 -1.70 -0.88
CA PHE A 56 8.68 -2.17 0.48
C PHE A 56 8.69 -3.70 0.56
N GLY A 57 9.61 -4.27 1.34
CA GLY A 57 9.73 -5.72 1.50
C GLY A 57 10.01 -6.16 2.94
N ALA A 58 9.62 -7.40 3.27
CA ALA A 58 9.88 -8.00 4.56
C ALA A 58 10.07 -9.52 4.45
N VAL A 59 10.87 -10.08 5.36
CA VAL A 59 11.02 -11.51 5.59
C VAL A 59 10.84 -11.79 7.08
N TYR A 60 10.04 -12.82 7.38
CA TYR A 60 9.85 -13.37 8.72
C TYR A 60 10.29 -14.83 8.73
N ILE A 61 10.87 -15.28 9.84
CA ILE A 61 11.32 -16.65 10.05
C ILE A 61 10.75 -17.22 11.34
N GLU A 62 10.59 -18.54 11.40
CA GLU A 62 10.28 -19.28 12.63
C GLU A 62 11.58 -19.63 13.37
N PRO A 63 11.81 -19.14 14.60
CA PRO A 63 12.98 -19.50 15.40
C PRO A 63 12.99 -21.00 15.73
N GLY A 64 14.09 -21.69 15.43
CA GLY A 64 14.23 -23.13 15.70
C GLY A 64 13.39 -24.04 14.80
N GLY A 65 12.62 -23.48 13.87
CA GLY A 65 11.86 -24.20 12.85
C GLY A 65 12.43 -23.98 11.45
N THR A 66 11.71 -24.47 10.44
CA THR A 66 12.10 -24.31 9.02
C THR A 66 11.20 -23.33 8.28
N ALA A 67 10.10 -22.88 8.89
CA ALA A 67 9.15 -21.99 8.24
C ALA A 67 9.72 -20.57 8.06
N TRP A 68 9.28 -19.94 6.97
CA TRP A 68 9.54 -18.53 6.68
C TRP A 68 8.47 -18.00 5.75
N GLY A 69 8.39 -16.67 5.67
CA GLY A 69 7.50 -15.97 4.76
C GLY A 69 8.13 -14.67 4.31
N SER A 70 7.89 -14.29 3.07
CA SER A 70 8.35 -13.02 2.50
C SER A 70 7.24 -12.32 1.74
N TYR A 71 7.24 -11.01 1.75
CA TYR A 71 6.38 -10.20 0.90
C TYR A 71 7.14 -8.96 0.42
N THR A 72 7.06 -8.65 -0.87
CA THR A 72 7.83 -7.57 -1.49
C THR A 72 6.96 -6.71 -2.39
N GLY A 73 7.43 -5.49 -2.66
CA GLY A 73 6.76 -4.51 -3.50
C GLY A 73 5.53 -3.84 -2.88
N ALA A 74 5.20 -4.12 -1.62
CA ALA A 74 4.04 -3.53 -0.93
C ALA A 74 4.08 -1.99 -0.97
N ASN A 75 2.92 -1.35 -0.75
CA ASN A 75 2.87 0.11 -0.75
C ASN A 75 3.36 0.75 0.56
N THR A 76 3.44 -0.02 1.64
CA THR A 76 4.05 0.39 2.91
C THR A 76 4.90 -0.73 3.50
N LEU A 77 5.90 -0.41 4.33
CA LEU A 77 6.65 -1.43 5.08
C LEU A 77 5.76 -2.16 6.10
N TYR A 78 4.73 -1.49 6.62
CA TYR A 78 3.75 -2.10 7.52
C TYR A 78 3.01 -3.26 6.82
N ASP A 79 2.51 -3.05 5.61
CA ASP A 79 1.79 -4.08 4.85
C ASP A 79 2.72 -5.22 4.43
N ALA A 80 3.95 -4.90 3.99
CA ALA A 80 4.96 -5.92 3.69
C ALA A 80 5.23 -6.81 4.90
N ALA A 81 5.46 -6.20 6.08
CA ALA A 81 5.74 -6.93 7.31
C ALA A 81 4.56 -7.79 7.76
N ALA A 82 3.34 -7.25 7.73
CA ALA A 82 2.13 -7.98 8.11
C ALA A 82 1.92 -9.21 7.22
N LEU A 83 1.98 -9.03 5.89
CA LEU A 83 1.78 -10.13 4.93
C LEU A 83 2.91 -11.17 5.01
N ALA A 84 4.17 -10.75 5.13
CA ALA A 84 5.30 -11.67 5.30
C ALA A 84 5.15 -12.52 6.58
N ARG A 85 4.69 -11.91 7.67
CA ARG A 85 4.40 -12.61 8.92
C ARG A 85 3.25 -13.61 8.78
N MET A 86 2.14 -13.23 8.15
CA MET A 86 1.01 -14.14 7.89
C MET A 86 1.46 -15.36 7.06
N ILE A 87 2.29 -15.15 6.04
CA ILE A 87 2.86 -16.24 5.23
C ILE A 87 3.71 -17.17 6.11
N CYS A 88 4.62 -16.62 6.93
CA CYS A 88 5.44 -17.42 7.84
C CYS A 88 4.58 -18.26 8.79
N LEU A 89 3.58 -17.65 9.45
CA LEU A 89 2.68 -18.34 10.37
C LEU A 89 1.80 -19.39 9.71
N SER A 90 1.57 -19.30 8.40
CA SER A 90 0.83 -20.33 7.65
C SER A 90 1.62 -21.62 7.44
N HIS A 91 2.95 -21.57 7.61
CA HIS A 91 3.87 -22.69 7.45
C HIS A 91 4.55 -23.11 8.76
N ALA A 92 4.55 -22.24 9.77
CA ALA A 92 5.17 -22.48 11.07
C ALA A 92 4.50 -23.63 11.84
N GLN A 93 5.30 -24.35 12.61
CA GLN A 93 4.82 -25.37 13.57
C GLN A 93 4.50 -24.75 14.94
N SER A 94 5.04 -23.55 15.20
CA SER A 94 4.74 -22.70 16.34
C SER A 94 3.86 -21.51 15.94
N ASP A 95 3.43 -20.73 16.93
CA ASP A 95 2.75 -19.44 16.75
C ASP A 95 3.73 -18.26 16.63
N THR A 96 5.02 -18.55 16.49
CA THR A 96 6.08 -17.56 16.58
C THR A 96 6.80 -17.40 15.25
N CYS A 97 6.67 -16.21 14.68
CA CYS A 97 7.48 -15.74 13.55
C CYS A 97 8.08 -14.38 13.91
N VAL A 98 9.40 -14.24 13.73
CA VAL A 98 10.16 -13.03 14.04
C VAL A 98 10.68 -12.36 12.76
N PRO A 99 10.81 -11.03 12.73
CA PRO A 99 11.37 -10.35 11.57
C PRO A 99 12.84 -10.75 11.39
N ALA A 100 13.23 -10.96 10.14
CA ALA A 100 14.58 -11.36 9.75
C ALA A 100 15.23 -10.29 8.84
N LEU A 101 14.41 -9.67 7.99
CA LEU A 101 14.82 -8.63 7.05
C LEU A 101 13.65 -7.68 6.80
N PHE A 102 13.93 -6.38 6.77
CA PHE A 102 13.10 -5.38 6.09
C PHE A 102 13.87 -4.74 4.94
N VAL A 103 13.15 -4.33 3.89
CA VAL A 103 13.71 -3.59 2.75
C VAL A 103 12.86 -2.35 2.54
N ALA A 104 13.47 -1.18 2.73
CA ALA A 104 12.78 0.10 2.67
C ALA A 104 13.64 1.15 1.93
N PRO A 105 13.06 2.31 1.55
CA PRO A 105 13.85 3.42 1.02
C PRO A 105 14.85 3.93 2.07
N PRO A 106 16.08 4.29 1.69
CA PRO A 106 17.07 4.84 2.64
C PRO A 106 16.56 6.13 3.31
N GLU A 107 15.72 6.91 2.63
CA GLU A 107 15.14 8.15 3.17
C GLU A 107 14.20 7.92 4.35
N LEU A 108 13.68 6.69 4.52
CA LEU A 108 12.87 6.34 5.68
C LEU A 108 13.72 6.19 6.95
N GLY A 109 14.99 5.80 6.81
CA GLY A 109 15.88 5.45 7.92
C GLY A 109 15.26 4.36 8.80
N THR A 110 15.33 4.55 10.12
CA THR A 110 14.73 3.66 11.14
C THR A 110 13.31 4.09 11.54
N GLY A 111 12.74 5.09 10.86
CA GLY A 111 11.40 5.61 11.15
C GLY A 111 10.29 4.64 10.76
N SER A 112 9.10 4.87 11.30
CA SER A 112 7.91 4.16 10.82
C SER A 112 7.50 4.71 9.45
N PRO A 113 7.21 3.86 8.46
CA PRO A 113 6.71 4.31 7.17
C PRO A 113 5.40 5.10 7.35
N PRO A 114 5.22 6.23 6.65
CA PRO A 114 3.91 6.86 6.52
C PRO A 114 2.91 5.86 5.94
N ARG A 115 1.68 5.84 6.45
CA ARG A 115 0.63 4.93 5.93
C ARG A 115 0.21 5.27 4.49
N ASP A 116 0.53 6.49 4.06
CA ASP A 116 0.27 7.11 2.77
C ASP A 116 1.43 6.97 1.78
N SER A 117 2.45 6.16 2.09
CA SER A 117 3.54 5.89 1.14
C SER A 117 3.13 5.08 -0.08
N LEU A 118 3.91 5.21 -1.15
CA LEU A 118 3.82 4.37 -2.35
C LEU A 118 4.99 3.39 -2.43
N GLY A 119 4.70 2.15 -2.79
CA GLY A 119 5.71 1.15 -3.15
C GLY A 119 6.36 1.51 -4.48
N HIS A 120 7.51 0.90 -4.79
CA HIS A 120 8.30 1.26 -5.96
C HIS A 120 7.50 1.28 -7.28
N GLY A 121 6.69 0.25 -7.52
CA GLY A 121 5.86 0.15 -8.73
C GLY A 121 4.77 1.22 -8.80
N ALA A 122 4.06 1.45 -7.68
CA ALA A 122 3.05 2.49 -7.59
C ALA A 122 3.66 3.89 -7.76
N ALA A 123 4.80 4.16 -7.11
CA ALA A 123 5.55 5.41 -7.25
C ALA A 123 5.95 5.71 -8.70
N GLN A 124 6.43 4.71 -9.46
CA GLN A 124 6.77 4.88 -10.87
C GLN A 124 5.55 5.29 -11.69
N LYS A 125 4.39 4.67 -11.45
CA LYS A 125 3.15 5.00 -12.15
C LYS A 125 2.56 6.32 -11.70
N TYR A 126 2.69 6.67 -10.42
CA TYR A 126 2.25 7.94 -9.86
C TYR A 126 2.95 9.12 -10.53
N ARG A 127 4.27 9.04 -10.75
CA ARG A 127 5.00 10.08 -11.52
C ARG A 127 4.47 10.25 -12.94
N THR A 128 4.04 9.17 -13.59
CA THR A 128 3.41 9.25 -14.93
C THR A 128 2.01 9.88 -14.85
N TYR A 129 1.26 9.54 -13.81
CA TYR A 129 -0.05 10.10 -13.50
C TYR A 129 0.01 11.62 -13.27
N GLN A 130 0.99 12.11 -12.48
CA GLN A 130 1.15 13.54 -12.20
C GLN A 130 1.43 14.39 -13.45
N GLY A 131 1.99 13.79 -14.51
CA GLY A 131 2.23 14.46 -15.78
C GLY A 131 0.99 14.65 -16.67
N ARG A 132 -0.21 14.24 -16.24
CA ARG A 132 -1.45 14.23 -17.04
C ARG A 132 -2.47 15.23 -16.51
N ASN A 133 -2.70 16.35 -17.19
CA ASN A 133 -3.55 17.43 -16.65
C ASN A 133 -4.91 17.57 -17.34
N ASP A 134 -5.27 16.62 -18.19
CA ASP A 134 -6.52 16.62 -18.94
C ASP A 134 -7.64 15.91 -18.17
N GLY A 135 -8.71 16.65 -17.84
CA GLY A 135 -9.88 16.14 -17.12
C GLY A 135 -9.62 15.85 -15.64
N TRP A 136 -10.64 15.31 -14.96
CA TRP A 136 -10.50 14.77 -13.62
C TRP A 136 -9.62 13.53 -13.63
N ARG A 137 -8.81 13.39 -12.57
CA ARG A 137 -7.89 12.27 -12.41
C ARG A 137 -7.88 11.78 -10.97
N ALA A 138 -7.65 10.48 -10.80
CA ALA A 138 -7.55 9.86 -9.49
C ALA A 138 -6.52 8.74 -9.50
N PHE A 139 -5.86 8.54 -8.37
CA PHE A 139 -4.92 7.45 -8.12
C PHE A 139 -5.35 6.67 -6.87
N ALA A 140 -5.41 5.36 -7.00
CA ALA A 140 -5.82 4.44 -5.94
C ALA A 140 -4.71 3.43 -5.66
N VAL A 141 -4.61 3.02 -4.40
CA VAL A 141 -3.64 2.02 -3.92
C VAL A 141 -4.26 1.11 -2.88
N SER A 142 -3.70 -0.08 -2.73
CA SER A 142 -3.96 -0.98 -1.61
C SER A 142 -2.66 -1.32 -0.88
N GLY A 143 -2.71 -1.98 0.28
CA GLY A 143 -1.50 -2.37 1.01
C GLY A 143 -0.61 -3.36 0.24
N ASN A 144 -1.24 -4.30 -0.47
CA ASN A 144 -0.64 -5.42 -1.18
C ASN A 144 -0.01 -5.06 -2.55
N HIS A 145 0.70 -3.93 -2.69
CA HIS A 145 1.34 -3.43 -3.93
C HIS A 145 0.43 -3.01 -5.09
N ALA A 146 -0.85 -3.38 -5.08
CA ALA A 146 -1.75 -3.02 -6.17
C ALA A 146 -2.07 -1.52 -6.19
N PHE A 147 -2.33 -1.03 -7.39
CA PHE A 147 -2.70 0.35 -7.65
C PHE A 147 -3.59 0.42 -8.89
N GLY A 148 -4.32 1.52 -9.02
CA GLY A 148 -5.15 1.84 -10.17
C GLY A 148 -5.18 3.35 -10.37
N TRP A 149 -5.35 3.80 -11.60
CA TRP A 149 -5.39 5.23 -11.89
C TRP A 149 -6.29 5.51 -13.07
N ALA A 150 -6.86 6.71 -13.09
CA ALA A 150 -7.69 7.20 -14.18
C ALA A 150 -7.37 8.66 -14.43
N THR A 151 -7.39 9.05 -15.70
CA THR A 151 -7.26 10.44 -16.16
C THR A 151 -8.35 10.73 -17.19
N ARG A 152 -8.47 12.00 -17.64
CA ARG A 152 -9.38 12.40 -18.71
C ARG A 152 -10.84 12.09 -18.41
N LYS A 153 -11.23 12.07 -17.14
CA LYS A 153 -12.63 11.86 -16.75
C LYS A 153 -13.37 13.18 -16.72
N GLU A 154 -14.67 13.12 -17.02
CA GLU A 154 -15.51 14.31 -17.05
C GLU A 154 -15.84 14.78 -15.63
N THR A 155 -15.87 13.85 -14.67
CA THR A 155 -16.22 14.12 -13.27
C THR A 155 -15.26 13.43 -12.29
N ALA A 156 -15.16 13.98 -11.08
CA ALA A 156 -14.41 13.39 -9.97
C ALA A 156 -14.87 11.96 -9.66
N ALA A 157 -16.20 11.74 -9.65
CA ALA A 157 -16.78 10.44 -9.36
C ALA A 157 -16.34 9.37 -10.36
N GLN A 158 -16.36 9.68 -11.66
CA GLN A 158 -15.88 8.77 -12.70
C GLN A 158 -14.38 8.44 -12.57
N ALA A 159 -13.56 9.43 -12.15
CA ALA A 159 -12.14 9.22 -11.89
C ALA A 159 -11.91 8.25 -10.72
N VAL A 160 -12.57 8.52 -9.59
CA VAL A 160 -12.51 7.68 -8.38
C VAL A 160 -12.96 6.26 -8.67
N GLU A 161 -14.14 6.07 -9.29
CA GLU A 161 -14.69 4.75 -9.61
C GLU A 161 -13.75 3.94 -10.51
N SER A 162 -13.20 4.59 -11.55
CA SER A 162 -12.26 3.93 -12.48
C SER A 162 -10.95 3.55 -11.79
N ALA A 163 -10.37 4.45 -10.99
CA ALA A 163 -9.13 4.19 -10.27
C ALA A 163 -9.28 3.04 -9.26
N LEU A 164 -10.38 3.04 -8.49
CA LEU A 164 -10.69 1.97 -7.54
C LEU A 164 -10.93 0.64 -8.26
N THR A 165 -11.67 0.64 -9.37
CA THR A 165 -11.91 -0.58 -10.16
C THR A 165 -10.61 -1.22 -10.62
N TYR A 166 -9.70 -0.44 -11.20
CA TYR A 166 -8.39 -0.96 -11.62
C TYR A 166 -7.53 -1.42 -10.45
N CYS A 167 -7.55 -0.68 -9.34
CA CYS A 167 -6.85 -1.10 -8.12
C CYS A 167 -7.39 -2.45 -7.61
N HIS A 168 -8.72 -2.62 -7.51
CA HIS A 168 -9.34 -3.86 -7.03
C HIS A 168 -9.02 -5.04 -7.95
N GLN A 169 -9.06 -4.86 -9.27
CA GLN A 169 -8.68 -5.90 -10.22
C GLN A 169 -7.22 -6.33 -10.04
N SER A 170 -6.30 -5.36 -9.90
CA SER A 170 -4.90 -5.65 -9.63
C SER A 170 -4.71 -6.33 -8.27
N SER A 171 -5.44 -5.88 -7.25
CA SER A 171 -5.33 -6.37 -5.88
C SER A 171 -5.78 -7.82 -5.76
N LEU A 172 -6.93 -8.16 -6.37
CA LEU A 172 -7.46 -9.52 -6.40
C LEU A 172 -6.52 -10.49 -7.11
N LYS A 173 -5.83 -10.05 -8.18
CA LYS A 173 -4.84 -10.89 -8.86
C LYS A 173 -3.72 -11.30 -7.91
N SER A 174 -3.20 -10.37 -7.12
CA SER A 174 -2.13 -10.64 -6.15
C SER A 174 -2.59 -11.46 -4.93
N LEU A 175 -3.90 -11.62 -4.69
CA LEU A 175 -4.37 -12.60 -3.70
C LEU A 175 -4.13 -14.02 -4.18
N LEU A 176 -4.24 -14.27 -5.48
CA LEU A 176 -4.23 -15.64 -6.03
C LEU A 176 -2.91 -16.37 -5.80
N ASP A 177 -1.82 -15.63 -5.60
CA ASP A 177 -0.49 -16.17 -5.33
C ASP A 177 -0.29 -16.59 -3.87
N LEU A 178 -1.23 -16.26 -2.97
CA LEU A 178 -1.14 -16.60 -1.55
C LEU A 178 -1.88 -17.90 -1.20
N PRO A 179 -1.41 -18.66 -0.18
CA PRO A 179 -2.15 -19.79 0.38
C PRO A 179 -3.55 -19.38 0.83
N GLN A 180 -4.54 -20.28 0.71
CA GLN A 180 -5.95 -19.96 1.00
C GLN A 180 -6.17 -19.29 2.36
N ARG A 181 -5.57 -19.84 3.42
CA ARG A 181 -5.67 -19.30 4.78
C ARG A 181 -5.15 -17.86 4.86
N VAL A 182 -4.01 -17.58 4.21
CA VAL A 182 -3.40 -16.25 4.17
C VAL A 182 -4.28 -15.27 3.40
N ARG A 183 -4.91 -15.70 2.29
CA ARG A 183 -5.84 -14.85 1.51
C ARG A 183 -7.01 -14.35 2.35
N GLU A 184 -7.62 -15.23 3.13
CA GLU A 184 -8.77 -14.89 3.97
C GLU A 184 -8.39 -13.90 5.07
N GLU A 185 -7.29 -14.17 5.77
CA GLU A 185 -6.77 -13.29 6.83
C GLU A 185 -6.33 -11.93 6.30
N ALA A 186 -5.61 -11.90 5.17
CA ALA A 186 -5.14 -10.67 4.56
C ALA A 186 -6.29 -9.79 4.06
N ARG A 187 -7.39 -10.39 3.56
CA ARG A 187 -8.61 -9.67 3.20
C ARG A 187 -9.31 -9.10 4.43
N LEU A 188 -9.46 -9.89 5.49
CA LEU A 188 -10.11 -9.43 6.74
C LEU A 188 -9.33 -8.30 7.42
N SER A 189 -8.01 -8.27 7.24
CA SER A 189 -7.12 -7.24 7.81
C SER A 189 -7.02 -5.98 6.94
N GLY A 190 -7.71 -5.93 5.79
CA GLY A 190 -7.77 -4.76 4.92
C GLY A 190 -6.51 -4.49 4.08
N HIS A 191 -5.53 -5.40 4.04
CA HIS A 191 -4.30 -5.22 3.23
C HIS A 191 -4.58 -5.17 1.71
N TYR A 192 -5.75 -5.64 1.31
CA TYR A 192 -6.20 -5.69 -0.08
C TYR A 192 -7.30 -4.67 -0.41
N ASP A 193 -7.67 -3.84 0.56
CA ASP A 193 -8.65 -2.79 0.35
C ASP A 193 -8.00 -1.63 -0.41
N CYS A 194 -8.65 -1.21 -1.49
CA CYS A 194 -8.22 -0.07 -2.27
C CYS A 194 -8.77 1.23 -1.68
N ARG A 195 -7.90 2.23 -1.62
CA ARG A 195 -8.24 3.60 -1.21
C ARG A 195 -7.72 4.61 -2.23
N ILE A 196 -8.37 5.77 -2.30
CA ILE A 196 -7.84 6.91 -3.06
C ILE A 196 -6.62 7.46 -2.33
N ALA A 197 -5.50 7.54 -3.05
CA ALA A 197 -4.27 8.18 -2.60
C ALA A 197 -4.20 9.62 -3.10
N ASP A 198 -4.78 9.90 -4.27
CA ASP A 198 -4.81 11.24 -4.83
C ASP A 198 -6.03 11.46 -5.73
N LEU A 199 -6.54 12.69 -5.75
CA LEU A 199 -7.69 13.12 -6.55
C LEU A 199 -7.52 14.58 -6.94
N ASP A 200 -7.34 14.81 -8.24
CA ASP A 200 -7.09 16.14 -8.78
C ASP A 200 -8.16 16.58 -9.78
N PRO A 201 -8.57 17.86 -9.73
CA PRO A 201 -9.40 18.46 -10.76
C PRO A 201 -8.62 18.66 -12.07
N PRO A 202 -9.31 18.85 -13.20
CA PRO A 202 -8.66 19.34 -14.41
C PRO A 202 -7.92 20.65 -14.13
N ALA A 203 -6.76 20.83 -14.77
CA ALA A 203 -6.07 22.12 -14.72
C ALA A 203 -7.04 23.20 -15.21
N ALA A 204 -7.11 24.32 -14.48
CA ALA A 204 -7.85 25.48 -14.96
C ALA A 204 -7.32 25.82 -16.36
N LEU A 205 -8.20 25.85 -17.36
CA LEU A 205 -7.83 26.30 -18.68
C LEU A 205 -7.34 27.74 -18.51
N ASP A 206 -6.04 27.96 -18.68
CA ASP A 206 -5.47 29.29 -18.69
C ASP A 206 -6.17 30.03 -19.84
N PRO A 207 -6.92 31.12 -19.57
CA PRO A 207 -7.58 31.87 -20.63
C PRO A 207 -6.51 32.64 -21.41
N SER A 208 -5.88 31.94 -22.37
CA SER A 208 -4.92 32.47 -23.34
C SER A 208 -5.50 33.60 -24.18
#